data_AF-A0A2G6K898-F1
#
_entry.id   AF-A0A2G6K898-F1
#
_cell.length_a   1.000
_cell.length_b   1.000
_cell.length_c   1.000
_cell.angle_alpha   90.00
_cell.angle_beta   90.00
_cell.angle_gamma   90.00
#
_symmetry.space_group_name_H-M   'P 1'
#
loop_
_entity.id
_entity.type
_entity.pdbx_description
1 polymer ?
#
loop_
_entity_poly.entity_id
_entity_poly.type
_entity_poly.pdbx_seq_one_letter_code
_entity_poly.pdbx_strand_id
1 'polypeptide(L)' 'MTSEERVKLALQHQEPDRIPLDFGATLLTGIHVNAYKNLLHYLGIEKTEFPIMFERPQDAMI' A
#
# COMPACT_ATOMS: atom_id res chain seq x y z
N MET A 1 2.10 -23.17 14.01
CA MET A 1 2.75 -21.93 13.55
C MET A 1 1.71 -21.02 12.92
N THR A 2 1.54 -19.81 13.46
CA THR A 2 0.69 -18.75 12.91
C THR A 2 1.33 -18.15 11.64
N SER A 3 0.60 -17.28 10.93
CA SER A 3 1.17 -16.57 9.77
C SER A 3 2.34 -15.68 10.16
N GLU A 4 2.21 -14.96 11.27
CA GLU A 4 3.22 -14.05 11.80
C GLU A 4 4.48 -14.81 12.26
N GLU A 5 4.31 -15.87 13.04
CA GLU A 5 5.43 -16.71 13.51
C GLU A 5 6.27 -17.25 12.34
N ARG A 6 5.60 -17.65 11.25
CA ARG A 6 6.25 -18.16 10.05
C ARG A 6 7.15 -17.13 9.38
N VAL A 7 6.64 -15.91 9.21
CA VAL A 7 7.41 -14.80 8.63
C VAL A 7 8.60 -14.46 9.53
N LYS A 8 8.40 -14.40 10.85
CA LYS A 8 9.48 -14.12 11.81
C LYS A 8 10.60 -15.16 11.76
N LEU A 9 10.27 -16.46 11.70
CA LEU A 9 11.29 -17.52 11.60
C LEU A 9 12.09 -17.42 10.31
N ALA A 10 11.43 -17.21 9.17
CA ALA A 10 12.11 -17.05 7.88
C ALA A 10 13.04 -15.82 7.87
N LEU A 11 12.61 -14.70 8.44
CA LEU A 11 13.44 -13.49 8.61
C LEU A 11 14.63 -13.72 9.55
N GLN A 12 14.52 -14.66 10.48
CA GLN A 12 15.61 -15.11 11.35
C GLN A 12 16.45 -16.24 10.74
N HIS A 13 16.26 -16.55 9.45
CA HIS A 13 16.93 -17.64 8.74
C HIS A 13 16.72 -19.03 9.35
N GLN A 14 15.57 -19.26 9.97
CA GLN A 14 15.14 -20.56 10.50
C GLN A 14 14.07 -21.17 9.60
N GLU A 15 14.04 -22.51 9.48
CA GLU A 15 13.10 -23.21 8.61
C GLU A 15 11.67 -23.18 9.19
N PRO A 16 10.71 -22.55 8.49
CA PRO A 16 9.31 -22.55 8.90
C PRO A 16 8.58 -23.86 8.54
N ASP A 17 7.34 -24.03 9.05
CA ASP A 17 6.49 -25.20 8.73
C ASP A 17 6.06 -25.28 7.25
N ARG A 18 6.17 -24.16 6.51
CA ARG A 18 5.96 -24.02 5.06
C ARG A 18 6.45 -22.65 4.59
N ILE A 19 6.43 -22.43 3.28
CA ILE A 19 6.82 -21.15 2.67
C ILE A 19 5.98 -20.00 3.26
N PRO A 20 6.59 -18.93 3.82
CA PRO A 20 5.87 -17.75 4.27
C PRO A 20 5.25 -17.01 3.07
N LEU A 21 4.00 -16.57 3.23
CA LEU A 21 3.31 -15.72 2.27
C LEU A 21 3.21 -14.31 2.85
N ASP A 22 3.83 -13.36 2.17
CA ASP A 22 3.68 -11.94 2.46
C ASP A 22 2.90 -11.29 1.31
N PHE A 23 1.63 -10.97 1.57
CA PHE A 23 0.79 -10.18 0.68
C PHE A 23 0.75 -8.71 1.10
N GLY A 24 1.81 -8.23 1.78
CA GLY A 24 2.07 -6.83 2.12
C GLY A 24 2.33 -5.97 0.89
N ALA A 25 1.52 -6.14 -0.17
CA ALA A 25 1.44 -5.23 -1.27
C ALA A 25 1.22 -3.83 -0.70
N THR A 26 2.27 -3.04 -0.86
CA THR A 26 2.26 -1.62 -0.58
C THR A 26 1.09 -0.99 -1.36
N LEU A 27 0.60 0.18 -0.94
CA LEU A 27 -0.47 0.95 -1.59
C LEU A 27 -0.15 1.43 -3.02
N LEU A 28 0.80 0.78 -3.69
CA LEU A 28 1.43 1.14 -4.96
C LEU A 28 0.59 0.76 -6.18
N THR A 29 -0.46 -0.06 -6.04
CA THR A 29 -1.41 -0.32 -7.14
C THR A 29 -2.48 0.77 -7.26
N GLY A 30 -2.48 1.77 -6.36
CA GLY A 30 -3.34 2.96 -6.44
C GLY A 30 -2.75 4.08 -7.33
N ILE A 31 -3.58 5.06 -7.64
CA ILE A 31 -3.17 6.30 -8.32
C ILE A 31 -2.91 7.40 -7.28
N HIS A 32 -1.80 8.14 -7.42
CA HIS A 32 -1.53 9.28 -6.55
C HIS A 32 -2.64 10.34 -6.69
N VAL A 33 -3.08 10.93 -5.57
CA VAL A 33 -4.23 11.86 -5.54
C VAL A 33 -4.11 13.01 -6.53
N ASN A 34 -2.91 13.59 -6.67
CA ASN A 34 -2.68 14.68 -7.63
C ASN A 34 -2.79 14.22 -9.09
N ALA A 35 -2.34 13.00 -9.40
CA ALA A 35 -2.47 12.44 -10.74
C ALA A 35 -3.94 12.18 -11.08
N TYR A 36 -4.72 11.66 -10.12
CA TYR A 36 -6.15 11.45 -10.31
C TYR A 36 -6.92 12.77 -10.51
N LYS A 37 -6.64 13.81 -9.72
CA LYS A 37 -7.21 15.15 -9.89
C LYS A 37 -6.93 15.73 -11.28
N ASN A 38 -5.68 15.61 -11.76
CA ASN A 38 -5.30 16.09 -13.08
C ASN A 38 -6.03 15.33 -14.20
N LEU A 39 -6.21 14.02 -14.03
CA LEU A 39 -6.97 13.20 -14.98
C LEU A 39 -8.45 13.63 -15.03
N LEU A 40 -9.09 13.85 -13.89
CA LEU A 40 -10.48 14.32 -13.84
C LEU A 40 -10.64 15.66 -14.55
N HIS A 41 -9.73 16.60 -14.32
CA HIS A 41 -9.72 17.89 -15.00
C HIS A 41 -9.55 17.74 -16.52
N TYR A 42 -8.60 16.91 -16.97
CA TYR A 42 -8.41 16.62 -18.39
C TYR A 42 -9.66 16.02 -19.04
N LEU A 43 -10.38 15.17 -18.31
CA LEU A 43 -11.61 14.54 -18.80
C LEU A 43 -12.86 15.42 -18.66
N GLY A 44 -12.75 16.63 -18.09
CA GLY A 44 -13.90 17.50 -17.82
C GLY A 44 -14.89 16.93 -16.79
N ILE A 45 -14.42 16.05 -15.91
CA ILE A 45 -15.25 15.42 -14.87
C ILE A 45 -15.18 16.28 -13.60
N GLU A 46 -16.32 16.84 -13.21
CA GLU A 46 -16.46 17.53 -11.93
C GLU A 46 -16.70 16.52 -10.80
N LYS A 47 -15.61 16.16 -10.11
CA LYS A 47 -15.65 15.29 -8.94
C LYS A 47 -14.77 15.85 -7.84
N THR A 48 -15.41 16.26 -6.74
CA THR A 48 -14.75 16.91 -5.60
C THR A 48 -14.46 15.95 -4.44
N GLU A 49 -15.16 14.82 -4.37
CA GLU A 49 -15.03 13.84 -3.29
C GLU A 49 -14.70 12.44 -3.82
N PHE A 50 -13.69 11.82 -3.21
CA PHE A 50 -13.30 10.43 -3.46
C PHE A 50 -12.57 9.87 -2.25
N PRO A 51 -12.69 8.55 -1.99
CA PRO A 51 -12.03 7.94 -0.86
C PRO A 51 -10.51 7.98 -1.04
N ILE A 52 -9.81 8.48 -0.01
CA ILE A 52 -8.36 8.39 0.09
C ILE A 52 -8.06 7.15 0.92
N MET A 53 -7.45 6.14 0.28
CA MET A 53 -7.12 4.87 0.94
C MET A 53 -6.04 5.04 2.01
N PHE A 54 -5.11 5.96 1.79
CA PHE A 54 -4.03 6.27 2.70
C PHE A 54 -3.54 7.69 2.47
N GLU A 55 -3.45 8.46 3.56
CA GLU A 55 -2.93 9.82 3.54
C GLU A 55 -1.58 9.83 4.24
N ARG A 56 -0.53 10.21 3.51
CA ARG A 56 0.75 10.58 4.12
C ARG A 56 0.92 12.09 4.03
N PRO A 57 1.14 12.77 5.16
CA PRO A 57 1.56 14.17 5.13
C PRO A 57 2.87 14.25 4.33
N GLN A 58 2.92 15.13 3.32
CA GLN A 58 4.09 15.27 2.44
C GLN A 58 5.28 15.91 3.17
N ASP A 59 4.99 16.56 4.29
CA ASP A 59 5.87 17.16 5.28
C ASP A 59 6.40 16.17 6.33
N ALA A 60 5.86 14.95 6.42
CA ALA A 60 6.31 13.94 7.38
C ALA A 60 7.59 13.19 6.96
N MET A 61 8.35 13.70 6.00
CA MET A 61 9.70 13.23 5.68
C MET A 61 10.76 14.26 6.10
N ILE A 62 10.96 14.36 7.41
CA ILE A 62 12.24 14.75 8.04
C ILE A 62 12.52 13.73 9.14
#